data_AF-A0A9W9SV21-F1
#
_entry.id   AF-A0A9W9SV21-F1
#
_cell.length_a   1.000
_cell.length_b   1.000
_cell.length_c   1.000
_cell.angle_alpha   90.00
_cell.angle_beta   90.00
_cell.angle_gamma   90.00
#
_symmetry.space_group_name_H-M   'P 1'
#
loop_
_entity.id
_entity.type
_entity.pdbx_description
1 polymer ?
#
loop_
_entity_poly.entity_id
_entity_poly.type
_entity_poly.pdbx_seq_one_letter_code
_entity_poly.pdbx_strand_id
1 'polypeptide(L)'
;MLKKKTLAPSLFFRNHTPTATPELSPTSSDSDSEEDMESSGSRPVSLAISSGAFSMRPTLDEVLANIAPPPYTLSAFMAYLSQNHCLETLEFTMEANRYRDSYYALAERLGHAAMESECPETQHLRMLWKRLLAAYIFPGSPREINLSSEVRDALLQYKNVSAPPYRRR
;
A
#
# COMPACT_ATOMS: atom_id res chain seq x y z
N MET A 1 14.76 41.88 -46.77
CA MET A 1 13.27 41.89 -46.67
C MET A 1 12.90 40.97 -45.51
N LEU A 2 12.50 41.47 -44.32
CA LEU A 2 11.10 41.59 -43.84
C LEU A 2 10.38 40.21 -43.86
N LYS A 3 9.88 39.60 -42.77
CA LYS A 3 9.32 40.06 -41.49
C LYS A 3 9.32 38.95 -40.43
N LYS A 4 9.34 39.37 -39.16
CA LYS A 4 9.01 38.63 -37.92
C LYS A 4 7.54 38.17 -37.91
N LYS A 5 7.19 37.12 -37.12
CA LYS A 5 5.94 37.04 -36.31
C LYS A 5 5.92 35.84 -35.34
N THR A 6 5.77 36.19 -34.07
CA THR A 6 5.56 35.44 -32.82
C THR A 6 4.16 34.81 -32.73
N LEU A 7 3.95 33.74 -31.94
CA LEU A 7 2.94 33.66 -30.85
C LEU A 7 2.93 32.31 -30.11
N ALA A 8 2.57 32.42 -28.83
CA ALA A 8 2.81 31.53 -27.68
C ALA A 8 1.94 30.25 -27.61
N PRO A 9 2.31 29.28 -26.75
CA PRO A 9 1.45 28.14 -26.40
C PRO A 9 0.34 28.54 -25.42
N SER A 10 -0.88 28.05 -25.66
CA SER A 10 -2.05 28.28 -24.80
C SER A 10 -2.00 27.38 -23.57
N LEU A 11 -1.77 27.98 -22.41
CA LEU A 11 -1.96 27.39 -21.08
C LEU A 11 -3.45 27.43 -20.74
N PHE A 12 -4.14 26.29 -20.80
CA PHE A 12 -5.44 26.16 -20.15
C PHE A 12 -5.25 25.69 -18.72
N PHE A 13 -5.16 26.68 -17.83
CA PHE A 13 -5.37 26.52 -16.39
C PHE A 13 -6.82 26.11 -16.15
N ARG A 14 -7.04 24.88 -15.69
CA ARG A 14 -8.33 24.45 -15.17
C ARG A 14 -8.35 24.68 -13.66
N ASN A 15 -8.64 25.92 -13.27
CA ASN A 15 -8.91 26.27 -11.88
C ASN A 15 -10.31 25.76 -11.52
N HIS A 16 -10.38 24.65 -10.78
CA HIS A 16 -11.60 24.24 -10.09
C HIS A 16 -11.49 24.67 -8.63
N THR A 17 -11.97 25.88 -8.34
CA THR A 17 -12.33 26.31 -6.98
C THR A 17 -13.59 25.57 -6.51
N PRO A 18 -13.60 24.96 -5.31
CA PRO A 18 -14.82 24.41 -4.73
C PRO A 18 -15.69 25.57 -4.23
N THR A 19 -16.86 25.74 -4.87
CA THR A 19 -17.89 26.70 -4.45
C THR A 19 -18.78 26.08 -3.39
N ALA A 20 -18.84 26.78 -2.25
CA ALA A 20 -19.95 26.98 -1.33
C ALA A 20 -20.92 25.81 -1.04
N THR A 21 -20.80 25.29 0.19
CA THR A 21 -21.86 25.10 1.19
C THR A 21 -23.32 25.10 0.69
N PRO A 22 -24.09 24.01 0.86
CA PRO A 22 -25.54 24.08 0.72
C PRO A 22 -26.15 24.82 1.90
N GLU A 23 -26.81 25.93 1.61
CA GLU A 23 -27.58 26.73 2.56
C GLU A 23 -28.78 25.95 3.12
N LEU A 24 -29.04 26.21 4.41
CA LEU A 24 -30.14 25.67 5.19
C LEU A 24 -31.44 26.38 4.79
N SER A 25 -32.49 25.59 4.51
CA SER A 25 -33.83 26.10 4.23
C SER A 25 -34.37 26.95 5.40
N PRO A 26 -35.11 28.05 5.12
CA PRO A 26 -35.69 28.89 6.16
C PRO A 26 -36.82 28.17 6.90
N THR A 27 -36.79 28.24 8.23
CA THR A 27 -37.89 27.81 9.09
C THR A 27 -38.93 28.93 9.13
N SER A 28 -40.15 28.64 8.69
CA SER A 28 -41.31 29.50 8.95
C SER A 28 -41.84 29.14 10.34
N SER A 29 -41.63 30.05 11.29
CA SER A 29 -42.25 30.04 12.61
C SER A 29 -43.64 30.65 12.50
N ASP A 30 -44.69 29.87 12.77
CA ASP A 30 -45.87 30.39 13.47
C ASP A 30 -46.85 29.28 13.89
N SER A 31 -47.55 29.59 14.98
CA SER A 31 -48.79 29.00 15.50
C SER A 31 -48.66 27.93 16.58
N ASP A 32 -48.79 28.41 17.83
CA ASP A 32 -49.22 27.65 19.00
C ASP A 32 -50.59 27.01 18.76
N SER A 33 -50.70 25.73 19.07
CA SER A 33 -51.97 25.04 19.28
C SER A 33 -51.71 23.90 20.26
N GLU A 34 -52.19 24.12 21.48
CA GLU A 34 -52.12 23.25 22.64
C GLU A 34 -53.32 22.30 22.65
N GLU A 35 -53.13 21.05 22.19
CA GLU A 35 -54.14 20.00 22.33
C GLU A 35 -53.48 18.64 22.65
N ASP A 36 -53.70 18.19 23.88
CA ASP A 36 -53.39 16.87 24.42
C ASP A 36 -53.89 15.73 23.53
N MET A 37 -52.99 14.85 23.10
CA MET A 37 -53.34 13.48 22.73
C MET A 37 -52.20 12.52 23.06
N GLU A 38 -52.40 11.75 24.13
CA GLU A 38 -51.61 10.58 24.48
C GLU A 38 -51.68 9.56 23.34
N SER A 39 -50.62 9.52 22.53
CA SER A 39 -50.41 8.46 21.55
C SER A 39 -49.16 7.69 21.95
N SER A 40 -49.40 6.46 22.43
CA SER A 40 -48.40 5.40 22.59
C SER A 40 -47.72 5.12 21.24
N GLY A 41 -46.75 5.95 20.88
CA GLY A 41 -45.83 5.72 19.80
C GLY A 41 -44.70 4.84 20.31
N SER A 42 -44.87 3.53 20.16
CA SER A 42 -43.80 2.53 20.26
C SER A 42 -42.64 2.97 19.37
N ARG A 43 -41.65 3.67 19.95
CA ARG A 43 -40.40 3.96 19.23
C ARG A 43 -39.81 2.60 18.85
N PRO A 44 -39.51 2.34 17.57
CA PRO A 44 -38.82 1.12 17.21
C PRO A 44 -37.53 1.07 18.04
N VAL A 45 -37.34 -0.06 18.72
CA VAL A 45 -36.14 -0.42 19.46
C VAL A 45 -34.95 0.13 18.71
N SER A 46 -34.30 1.15 19.29
CA SER A 46 -32.96 1.54 18.89
C SER A 46 -32.21 0.24 18.72
N LEU A 47 -31.75 -0.06 17.50
CA LEU A 47 -30.77 -1.09 17.27
C LEU A 47 -29.71 -0.87 18.33
N ALA A 48 -29.75 -1.67 19.38
CA ALA A 48 -28.66 -1.83 20.29
C ALA A 48 -27.59 -2.42 19.38
N ILE A 49 -26.80 -1.52 18.78
CA ILE A 49 -25.58 -1.86 18.09
C ILE A 49 -24.80 -2.55 19.19
N SER A 50 -24.85 -3.88 19.15
CA SER A 50 -24.17 -4.72 20.12
C SER A 50 -22.76 -4.18 20.21
N SER A 51 -22.41 -3.64 21.36
CA SER A 51 -21.09 -3.06 21.61
C SER A 51 -19.98 -4.11 21.52
N GLY A 52 -20.29 -5.35 21.10
CA GLY A 52 -19.37 -6.41 20.72
C GLY A 52 -18.88 -6.41 19.27
N ALA A 53 -19.37 -5.52 18.38
CA ALA A 53 -18.88 -5.45 17.00
C ALA A 53 -17.57 -4.64 16.82
N PHE A 54 -17.12 -3.94 17.86
CA PHE A 54 -15.91 -3.10 17.80
C PHE A 54 -14.61 -3.84 18.15
N SER A 55 -14.66 -5.16 18.34
CA SER A 55 -13.57 -5.91 18.98
C SER A 55 -12.76 -6.82 18.06
N MET A 56 -12.97 -6.80 16.74
CA MET A 56 -12.34 -7.79 15.85
C MET A 56 -11.60 -7.13 14.69
N ARG A 57 -10.82 -6.08 14.96
CA ARG A 57 -9.85 -5.59 13.99
C ARG A 57 -8.68 -6.58 13.98
N PRO A 58 -8.47 -7.33 12.88
CA PRO A 58 -7.37 -8.27 12.80
C PRO A 58 -6.03 -7.55 12.79
N THR A 59 -5.01 -8.27 13.20
CA THR A 59 -3.61 -7.90 13.05
C THR A 59 -3.20 -7.93 11.58
N LEU A 60 -2.11 -7.22 11.24
CA LEU A 60 -1.57 -7.27 9.88
C LEU A 60 -1.17 -8.71 9.49
N ASP A 61 -0.60 -9.46 10.43
CA ASP A 61 -0.18 -10.84 10.19
C ASP A 61 -1.37 -11.76 9.83
N GLU A 62 -2.52 -11.60 10.49
CA GLU A 62 -3.75 -12.35 10.15
C GLU A 62 -4.27 -12.01 8.75
N VAL A 63 -4.15 -10.74 8.33
CA VAL A 63 -4.51 -10.31 6.98
C VAL A 63 -3.54 -10.89 5.95
N LEU A 64 -2.23 -10.81 6.21
CA LEU A 64 -1.18 -11.33 5.32
C LEU A 64 -1.20 -12.86 5.21
N ALA A 65 -1.59 -13.56 6.29
CA ALA A 65 -1.82 -15.00 6.30
C ALA A 65 -3.17 -15.42 5.69
N ASN A 66 -3.99 -14.46 5.24
CA ASN A 66 -5.31 -14.68 4.66
C ASN A 66 -6.27 -15.48 5.56
N ILE A 67 -6.21 -15.25 6.87
CA ILE A 67 -7.12 -15.85 7.87
C ILE A 67 -8.10 -14.84 8.46
N ALA A 68 -7.88 -13.55 8.23
CA ALA A 68 -8.78 -12.49 8.64
C ALA A 68 -10.16 -12.58 7.92
N PRO A 69 -11.28 -12.41 8.65
CA PRO A 69 -12.61 -12.45 8.06
C PRO A 69 -12.92 -11.17 7.25
N PRO A 70 -13.91 -11.21 6.33
CA PRO A 70 -14.43 -10.00 5.70
C PRO A 70 -14.85 -8.95 6.74
N PRO A 71 -14.58 -7.65 6.52
CA PRO A 71 -14.05 -7.02 5.30
C PRO A 71 -12.50 -6.98 5.19
N TYR A 72 -11.75 -7.62 6.09
CA TYR A 72 -10.29 -7.49 6.22
C TYR A 72 -9.51 -8.61 5.52
N THR A 73 -10.02 -9.19 4.44
CA THR A 73 -9.34 -10.27 3.73
C THR A 73 -8.05 -9.77 3.06
N LEU A 74 -7.12 -10.68 2.73
CA LEU A 74 -5.92 -10.32 1.96
C LEU A 74 -6.29 -9.67 0.63
N SER A 75 -7.34 -10.15 -0.03
CA SER A 75 -7.85 -9.56 -1.28
C SER A 75 -8.33 -8.13 -1.10
N ALA A 76 -9.06 -7.84 -0.02
CA ALA A 76 -9.50 -6.48 0.30
C ALA A 76 -8.31 -5.56 0.60
N PHE A 77 -7.30 -6.06 1.32
CA PHE A 77 -6.08 -5.31 1.59
C PHE A 77 -5.27 -5.02 0.32
N MET A 78 -5.08 -6.01 -0.56
CA MET A 78 -4.42 -5.79 -1.86
C MET A 78 -5.19 -4.78 -2.73
N ALA A 79 -6.53 -4.87 -2.77
CA ALA A 79 -7.35 -3.91 -3.50
C ALA A 79 -7.22 -2.49 -2.93
N TYR A 80 -7.16 -2.36 -1.61
CA TYR A 80 -6.91 -1.09 -0.94
C TYR A 80 -5.53 -0.53 -1.28
N LEU A 81 -4.45 -1.32 -1.17
CA LEU A 81 -3.10 -0.84 -1.52
C LEU A 81 -2.99 -0.46 -3.01
N SER A 82 -3.67 -1.18 -3.89
CA SER A 82 -3.73 -0.86 -5.31
C SER A 82 -4.38 0.50 -5.58
N GLN A 83 -5.47 0.82 -4.87
CA GLN A 83 -6.13 2.13 -4.96
C GLN A 83 -5.27 3.26 -4.39
N ASN A 84 -4.45 2.97 -3.38
CA ASN A 84 -3.56 3.93 -2.75
C ASN A 84 -2.17 4.00 -3.42
N HIS A 85 -1.98 3.32 -4.56
CA HIS A 85 -0.71 3.27 -5.29
C HIS A 85 0.49 2.87 -4.42
N CYS A 86 0.31 1.89 -3.54
CA CYS A 86 1.35 1.39 -2.63
C CYS A 86 1.45 -0.15 -2.59
N LEU A 87 0.90 -0.82 -3.59
CA LEU A 87 0.89 -2.29 -3.69
C LEU A 87 2.31 -2.85 -3.83
N GLU A 88 3.21 -2.12 -4.49
CA GLU A 88 4.60 -2.50 -4.72
C GLU A 88 5.38 -2.74 -3.42
N THR A 89 5.00 -2.08 -2.32
CA THR A 89 5.61 -2.32 -1.00
C THR A 89 5.26 -3.71 -0.46
N LEU A 90 4.01 -4.15 -0.65
CA LEU A 90 3.57 -5.49 -0.27
C LEU A 90 4.23 -6.56 -1.16
N GLU A 91 4.25 -6.33 -2.48
CA GLU A 91 4.90 -7.23 -3.45
C GLU A 91 6.40 -7.41 -3.13
N PHE A 92 7.10 -6.30 -2.86
CA PHE A 92 8.50 -6.31 -2.44
C PHE A 92 8.69 -7.15 -1.18
N THR A 93 7.86 -6.95 -0.16
CA THR A 93 7.96 -7.68 1.12
C THR A 93 7.80 -9.18 0.92
N MET A 94 6.84 -9.60 0.10
CA MET A 94 6.60 -11.01 -0.22
C MET A 94 7.74 -11.61 -1.06
N GLU A 95 8.23 -10.91 -2.08
CA GLU A 95 9.36 -11.37 -2.90
C GLU A 95 10.67 -11.45 -2.10
N ALA A 96 10.94 -10.46 -1.24
CA ALA A 96 12.10 -10.45 -0.37
C ALA A 96 12.07 -11.60 0.65
N ASN A 97 10.90 -11.92 1.20
CA ASN A 97 10.71 -13.09 2.05
C ASN A 97 10.99 -14.40 1.29
N ARG A 98 10.45 -14.56 0.07
CA ARG A 98 10.75 -15.73 -0.76
C ARG A 98 12.24 -15.88 -1.09
N TYR A 99 12.92 -14.77 -1.40
CA TYR A 99 14.37 -14.77 -1.61
C TYR A 99 15.11 -15.23 -0.35
N ARG A 100 14.76 -14.67 0.81
CA ARG A 100 15.34 -15.04 2.11
C ARG A 100 15.16 -16.53 2.40
N ASP A 101 13.96 -17.06 2.22
CA ASP A 101 13.64 -18.45 2.53
C ASP A 101 14.39 -19.39 1.56
N SER A 102 14.48 -19.02 0.28
CA SER A 102 15.28 -19.74 -0.73
C SER A 102 16.79 -19.73 -0.39
N TYR A 103 17.29 -18.60 0.11
CA TYR A 103 18.69 -18.47 0.54
C TYR A 103 18.99 -19.42 1.70
N TYR A 104 18.19 -19.38 2.77
CA TYR A 104 18.43 -20.22 3.93
C TYR A 104 18.25 -21.71 3.60
N ALA A 105 17.26 -22.09 2.81
CA ALA A 105 17.10 -23.47 2.36
C ALA A 105 18.33 -23.98 1.59
N LEU A 106 18.93 -23.13 0.76
CA LEU A 106 20.15 -23.48 0.04
C LEU A 106 21.39 -23.53 0.95
N ALA A 107 21.51 -22.57 1.88
CA ALA A 107 22.61 -22.50 2.84
C ALA A 107 22.62 -23.71 3.79
N GLU A 108 21.46 -24.17 4.25
CA GLU A 108 21.33 -25.40 5.06
C GLU A 108 21.79 -26.64 4.28
N ARG A 109 21.53 -26.68 2.97
CA ARG A 109 21.87 -27.82 2.12
C ARG A 109 23.35 -27.88 1.73
N LEU A 110 23.93 -26.74 1.37
CA LEU A 110 25.31 -26.66 0.84
C LEU A 110 26.34 -26.24 1.90
N GLY A 111 25.89 -25.66 3.02
CA GLY A 111 26.74 -24.94 3.96
C GLY A 111 27.09 -23.53 3.48
N HIS A 112 27.31 -22.61 4.42
CA HIS A 112 27.61 -21.21 4.10
C HIS A 112 28.89 -21.02 3.26
N ALA A 113 29.92 -21.85 3.46
CA ALA A 113 31.17 -21.75 2.70
C ALA A 113 30.98 -22.04 1.20
N ALA A 114 30.00 -22.86 0.83
CA ALA A 114 29.71 -23.18 -0.56
C ALA A 114 28.84 -22.13 -1.26
N MET A 115 28.31 -21.13 -0.54
CA MET A 115 27.52 -20.03 -1.13
C MET A 115 28.35 -19.10 -2.03
N GLU A 116 29.66 -19.11 -1.87
CA GLU A 116 30.61 -18.38 -2.71
C GLU A 116 30.96 -19.15 -3.99
N SER A 117 30.57 -20.43 -4.09
CA SER A 117 30.82 -21.26 -5.26
C SER A 117 29.91 -20.85 -6.42
N GLU A 118 30.44 -20.93 -7.64
CA GLU A 118 29.69 -20.72 -8.89
C GLU A 118 28.95 -22.01 -9.27
N CYS A 119 27.86 -22.31 -8.55
CA CYS A 119 26.93 -23.39 -8.90
C CYS A 119 25.60 -22.82 -9.42
N PRO A 120 24.79 -23.62 -10.14
CA PRO A 120 23.52 -23.15 -10.71
C PRO A 120 22.57 -22.53 -9.67
N GLU A 121 22.54 -23.06 -8.45
CA GLU A 121 21.65 -22.59 -7.39
C GLU A 121 22.09 -21.25 -6.78
N THR A 122 23.38 -21.04 -6.56
CA THR A 122 23.91 -19.74 -6.11
C THR A 122 23.76 -18.69 -7.23
N GLN A 123 23.92 -19.09 -8.49
CA GLN A 123 23.60 -18.24 -9.64
C GLN A 123 22.12 -17.85 -9.67
N HIS A 124 21.21 -18.80 -9.42
CA HIS A 124 19.79 -18.52 -9.37
C HIS A 124 19.45 -17.49 -8.27
N LEU A 125 19.98 -17.65 -7.06
CA LEU A 125 19.78 -16.66 -5.99
C LEU A 125 20.29 -15.28 -6.37
N ARG A 126 21.48 -15.17 -6.98
CA ARG A 126 21.98 -13.88 -7.47
C ARG A 126 21.07 -13.24 -8.52
N MET A 127 20.47 -14.05 -9.40
CA MET A 127 19.50 -13.54 -10.37
C MET A 127 18.24 -13.02 -9.67
N LEU A 128 17.72 -13.73 -8.66
CA LEU A 128 16.59 -13.26 -7.87
C LEU A 128 16.91 -11.94 -7.15
N TRP A 129 18.10 -11.82 -6.55
CA TRP A 129 18.56 -10.59 -5.92
C TRP A 129 18.64 -9.41 -6.90
N LYS A 130 19.25 -9.62 -8.07
CA LYS A 130 19.32 -8.59 -9.13
C LYS A 130 17.93 -8.17 -9.61
N ARG A 131 17.00 -9.12 -9.71
CA ARG A 131 15.61 -8.84 -10.08
C ARG A 131 14.89 -8.00 -9.02
N LEU A 132 15.09 -8.29 -7.73
CA LEU A 132 14.58 -7.47 -6.62
C LEU A 132 15.09 -6.02 -6.71
N LEU A 133 16.42 -5.85 -6.89
CA LEU A 133 17.00 -4.53 -7.04
C LEU A 133 16.44 -3.76 -8.24
N ALA A 134 16.35 -4.42 -9.40
CA ALA A 134 15.89 -3.80 -10.64
C ALA A 134 14.40 -3.45 -10.62
N ALA A 135 13.58 -4.22 -9.93
CA ALA A 135 12.15 -3.97 -9.84
C ALA A 135 11.81 -2.90 -8.80
N TYR A 136 12.48 -2.89 -7.64
CA TYR A 136 12.02 -2.15 -6.46
C TYR A 136 13.01 -1.10 -5.92
N ILE A 137 14.32 -1.20 -6.19
CA ILE A 137 15.34 -0.41 -5.46
C ILE A 137 16.07 0.60 -6.35
N PHE A 138 16.34 0.29 -7.62
CA PHE A 138 17.05 1.25 -8.47
C PHE A 138 16.23 2.53 -8.65
N PRO A 139 16.88 3.71 -8.67
CA PRO A 139 16.20 4.96 -8.99
C PRO A 139 15.52 4.87 -10.36
N GLY A 140 14.24 5.23 -10.42
CA GLY A 140 13.43 5.14 -11.63
C GLY A 140 12.94 3.73 -11.97
N SER A 141 13.07 2.77 -11.05
CA SER A 141 12.48 1.44 -11.21
C SER A 141 10.95 1.53 -11.35
N PRO A 142 10.33 0.65 -12.16
CA PRO A 142 8.89 0.70 -12.43
C PRO A 142 8.03 0.45 -11.19
N ARG A 143 8.59 -0.16 -10.15
CA ARG A 143 7.97 -0.43 -8.85
C ARG A 143 8.86 0.07 -7.71
N GLU A 144 9.55 1.20 -7.92
CA GLU A 144 10.44 1.79 -6.90
C GLU A 144 9.70 2.01 -5.57
N ILE A 145 10.20 1.41 -4.49
CA ILE A 145 9.65 1.59 -3.15
C ILE A 145 10.25 2.81 -2.45
N ASN A 146 9.47 3.43 -1.56
CA ASN A 146 9.91 4.62 -0.83
C ASN A 146 10.92 4.28 0.29
N LEU A 147 12.20 4.29 -0.05
CA LEU A 147 13.31 4.13 0.88
C LEU A 147 14.09 5.44 1.05
N SER A 148 14.59 5.68 2.27
CA SER A 148 15.60 6.71 2.49
C SER A 148 16.85 6.44 1.64
N SER A 149 17.54 7.52 1.26
CA SER A 149 18.76 7.41 0.46
C SER A 149 19.81 6.53 1.12
N GLU A 150 19.99 6.65 2.44
CA GLU A 150 20.93 5.84 3.21
C GLU A 150 20.65 4.32 3.07
N VAL A 151 19.39 3.91 3.25
CA VAL A 151 19.00 2.49 3.14
C VAL A 151 19.16 2.00 1.71
N ARG A 152 18.75 2.80 0.73
CA ARG A 152 18.89 2.48 -0.70
C ARG A 152 20.36 2.30 -1.08
N ASP A 153 21.21 3.26 -0.73
CA ASP A 153 22.63 3.24 -1.05
C ASP A 153 23.33 2.04 -0.39
N ALA A 154 22.97 1.70 0.85
CA ALA A 154 23.45 0.49 1.51
C ALA A 154 23.07 -0.79 0.74
N LEU A 155 21.84 -0.91 0.25
CA LEU A 155 21.41 -2.06 -0.57
C LEU A 155 22.18 -2.12 -1.91
N LEU A 156 22.43 -0.96 -2.53
CA LEU A 156 23.11 -0.85 -3.82
C LEU A 156 24.60 -1.23 -3.76
N GLN A 157 25.23 -1.21 -2.57
CA GLN A 157 26.58 -1.76 -2.39
C GLN A 157 26.64 -3.26 -2.73
N TYR A 158 25.53 -3.98 -2.58
CA TYR A 158 25.42 -5.41 -2.86
C TYR A 158 24.94 -5.72 -4.30
N LYS A 159 24.96 -4.76 -5.22
CA LYS A 159 24.46 -4.99 -6.59
C LYS A 159 25.30 -6.01 -7.40
N ASN A 160 26.61 -6.05 -7.16
CA ASN A 160 27.59 -6.80 -7.96
C ASN A 160 28.39 -7.82 -7.13
N VAL A 161 27.86 -8.26 -5.99
CA VAL A 161 28.56 -9.23 -5.13
C VAL A 161 28.60 -10.63 -5.76
N SER A 162 29.71 -11.34 -5.55
CA SER A 162 29.92 -12.70 -6.06
C SER A 162 29.05 -13.73 -5.35
N ALA A 163 28.83 -13.56 -4.05
CA ALA A 163 27.94 -14.40 -3.25
C ALA A 163 26.54 -13.75 -3.15
N PRO A 164 25.45 -14.54 -3.14
CA PRO A 164 24.12 -14.01 -2.86
C PRO A 164 24.10 -13.28 -1.50
N PRO A 165 23.64 -12.02 -1.43
CA PRO A 165 23.65 -11.29 -0.18
C PRO A 165 22.58 -11.81 0.78
N TYR A 166 22.89 -11.72 2.08
CA TYR A 166 21.98 -12.08 3.15
C TYR A 166 22.10 -11.07 4.29
N ARG A 167 21.02 -10.91 5.05
CA ARG A 167 21.06 -10.12 6.28
C ARG A 167 21.76 -10.95 7.36
N ARG A 168 22.93 -10.49 7.82
CA ARG A 168 23.52 -10.99 9.07
C ARG A 168 22.61 -10.56 10.21
N ARG A 169 22.16 -11.52 11.02
CA ARG A 169 21.36 -11.25 12.22
C ARG A 169 22.21 -10.60 13.29
#